data_AF-Q6DT55-F1
#
_entry.id   AF-Q6DT55-F1
#
_cell.length_a   1.000
_cell.length_b   1.000
_cell.length_c   1.000
_cell.angle_alpha   90.00
_cell.angle_beta   90.00
_cell.angle_gamma   90.00
#
_symmetry.space_group_name_H-M   'P 1'
#
loop_
_entity.id
_entity.type
_entity.pdbx_description
1 polymer ?
#
loop_
_entity_poly.entity_id
_entity_poly.type
_entity_poly.pdbx_seq_one_letter_code
_entity_poly.pdbx_strand_id
1 'polypeptide(L)'
;HFLSFLLIPIMAIVAVELLRMGPEEILNVWNSLQFDLVQVLCSSFFVIFISTVYFMSKPRTIYLVDYSCYKPPVTCRVPFATFMEHSRLNLKDNPKSVEFQMRILERSGLGEETCLPPAIHYIPPTPTMDAARSEAQMVIFTAMDDLFKKTGLKPKDVDILIVNCSLFSPTPSLSAMVINKYKLRSNIKS
;
A
#
# COMPACT_ATOMS: atom_id res chain seq x y z
N HIS A 1 -15.70 -2.64 15.61
CA HIS A 1 -15.06 -3.22 16.80
C HIS A 1 -15.74 -2.81 18.11
N PHE A 2 -15.90 -1.53 18.43
CA PHE A 2 -16.56 -1.08 19.69
C PHE A 2 -18.01 -1.57 19.84
N LEU A 3 -18.84 -1.42 18.80
CA LEU A 3 -20.25 -1.88 18.83
C LEU A 3 -20.37 -3.40 19.03
N SER A 4 -19.52 -4.18 18.36
CA SER A 4 -19.48 -5.63 18.51
C SER A 4 -19.04 -6.05 19.92
N PHE A 5 -18.10 -5.33 20.53
CA PHE A 5 -17.63 -5.58 21.89
C PHE A 5 -18.73 -5.34 22.94
N LEU A 6 -19.66 -4.42 22.68
CA LEU A 6 -20.77 -4.09 23.59
C LEU A 6 -22.02 -4.97 23.37
N LEU A 7 -22.31 -5.34 22.12
CA LEU A 7 -23.47 -6.16 21.78
C LEU A 7 -23.31 -7.63 22.18
N ILE A 8 -22.10 -8.21 22.08
CA ILE A 8 -21.87 -9.63 22.38
C ILE A 8 -22.19 -9.97 23.86
N PRO A 9 -21.73 -9.21 24.87
CA PRO A 9 -22.08 -9.46 26.28
C PRO A 9 -23.58 -9.30 26.56
N ILE A 10 -24.23 -8.29 25.96
CA ILE A 10 -25.66 -8.05 26.14
C ILE A 10 -26.47 -9.24 25.58
N MET A 11 -26.13 -9.70 24.37
CA MET A 11 -26.78 -10.87 23.77
C MET A 11 -26.55 -12.14 24.60
N ALA A 12 -25.36 -12.31 25.19
CA ALA A 12 -25.07 -13.43 26.09
C ALA A 12 -25.89 -13.39 27.38
N ILE A 13 -26.03 -12.21 28.01
CA ILE A 13 -26.85 -12.04 29.21
C ILE A 13 -28.32 -12.33 28.91
N VAL A 14 -28.85 -11.79 27.81
CA VAL A 14 -30.23 -12.07 27.37
C VAL A 14 -30.44 -13.56 27.11
N ALA A 15 -29.48 -14.24 26.46
CA ALA A 15 -29.57 -15.68 26.22
C ALA A 15 -29.54 -16.50 27.52
N VAL A 16 -28.70 -16.12 28.49
CA VAL A 16 -28.63 -16.79 29.81
C VAL A 16 -29.95 -16.62 30.58
N GLU A 17 -30.55 -15.44 30.56
CA GLU A 17 -31.84 -15.25 31.24
C GLU A 17 -33.00 -15.95 30.53
N LEU A 18 -32.99 -16.00 29.19
CA LEU A 18 -33.96 -16.81 28.45
C LEU A 18 -33.81 -18.32 28.73
N LEU A 19 -32.59 -18.80 28.96
CA LEU A 19 -32.32 -20.19 29.35
C LEU A 19 -32.72 -20.50 30.81
N ARG A 20 -32.76 -19.48 31.68
CA ARG A 20 -33.19 -19.62 33.08
C ARG A 20 -34.70 -19.59 33.24
N MET A 21 -35.41 -18.89 32.36
CA MET A 21 -36.87 -18.83 32.35
C MET A 21 -37.50 -20.17 31.95
N GLY A 22 -38.59 -20.53 32.63
CA GLY A 22 -39.40 -21.69 32.24
C GLY A 22 -40.21 -21.42 30.95
N PRO A 23 -40.61 -22.46 30.20
CA PRO A 23 -41.39 -22.30 28.96
C PRO A 23 -42.73 -21.56 29.18
N GLU A 24 -43.36 -21.74 30.33
CA GLU A 24 -44.60 -21.03 30.72
C GLU A 24 -44.35 -19.54 30.99
N GLU A 25 -43.21 -19.18 31.58
CA GLU A 25 -42.83 -17.78 31.85
C GLU A 25 -42.50 -17.05 30.55
N ILE A 26 -41.81 -17.71 29.62
CA ILE A 26 -41.54 -17.19 28.27
C ILE A 26 -42.85 -16.95 27.53
N LEU A 27 -43.79 -17.90 27.61
CA LEU A 27 -45.11 -17.78 26.98
C LEU A 27 -45.91 -16.61 27.59
N ASN A 28 -45.85 -16.42 28.90
CA ASN A 28 -46.50 -15.30 29.59
C ASN A 28 -45.89 -13.95 29.21
N VAL A 29 -44.56 -13.85 29.14
CA VAL A 29 -43.87 -12.63 28.69
C VAL A 29 -44.24 -12.32 27.24
N TRP A 30 -44.26 -13.33 26.37
CA TRP A 30 -44.68 -13.20 24.97
C TRP A 30 -46.14 -12.74 24.84
N ASN A 31 -47.05 -13.32 25.63
CA ASN A 31 -48.47 -12.94 25.64
C ASN A 31 -48.70 -11.56 26.28
N SER A 32 -47.85 -11.12 27.22
CA SER A 32 -47.89 -9.78 27.81
C SER A 32 -47.36 -8.68 26.86
N LEU A 33 -46.52 -9.07 25.89
CA LEU A 33 -46.04 -8.21 24.83
C LEU A 33 -47.14 -8.04 23.77
N GLN A 34 -48.11 -7.18 24.07
CA GLN A 34 -49.08 -6.70 23.09
C GLN A 34 -48.39 -5.77 22.08
N PHE A 35 -47.65 -6.35 21.14
CA PHE A 35 -47.05 -5.58 20.05
C PHE A 35 -48.14 -5.15 19.07
N ASP A 36 -48.47 -3.87 19.08
CA ASP A 36 -49.30 -3.26 18.05
C ASP A 36 -48.59 -3.40 16.68
N LEU A 37 -49.36 -3.56 15.60
CA LEU A 37 -48.84 -3.63 14.23
C LEU A 37 -47.91 -2.45 13.93
N VAL A 38 -48.24 -1.27 14.45
CA VAL A 38 -47.42 -0.06 14.35
C VAL A 38 -46.03 -0.26 15.00
N GLN A 39 -45.97 -0.91 16.16
CA GLN A 39 -44.72 -1.14 16.88
C GLN A 39 -43.83 -2.16 16.15
N VAL A 40 -44.41 -3.18 15.54
CA VAL A 40 -43.67 -4.15 14.70
C VAL A 40 -43.12 -3.48 13.44
N LEU A 41 -43.91 -2.63 12.79
CA LEU A 41 -43.45 -1.88 11.61
C LEU A 41 -42.36 -0.87 11.96
N CYS A 42 -42.50 -0.13 13.07
CA CYS A 42 -41.49 0.83 13.52
C CYS A 42 -40.17 0.15 13.92
N SER A 43 -40.24 -0.97 14.65
CA SER A 43 -39.03 -1.71 15.07
C SER A 43 -38.31 -2.36 13.88
N SER A 44 -39.04 -2.96 12.94
CA SER A 44 -38.44 -3.51 11.71
C SER A 44 -37.81 -2.43 10.84
N PHE A 45 -38.48 -1.28 10.65
CA PHE A 45 -37.91 -0.14 9.95
C PHE A 45 -36.63 0.35 10.63
N PHE A 46 -36.63 0.48 11.95
CA PHE A 46 -35.46 0.90 12.71
C PHE A 46 -34.28 -0.07 12.55
N VAL A 47 -34.54 -1.38 12.63
CA VAL A 47 -33.50 -2.42 12.42
C VAL A 47 -32.93 -2.36 11.01
N ILE A 48 -33.78 -2.22 9.98
CA ILE A 48 -33.35 -2.11 8.57
C ILE A 48 -32.53 -0.83 8.37
N PHE A 49 -33.00 0.30 8.93
CA PHE A 49 -32.32 1.58 8.84
C PHE A 49 -30.92 1.51 9.49
N ILE A 50 -30.83 1.04 10.74
CA ILE A 50 -29.57 0.88 11.47
C ILE A 50 -28.63 -0.09 10.74
N SER A 51 -29.14 -1.21 10.24
CA SER A 51 -28.33 -2.19 9.49
C SER A 51 -27.78 -1.57 8.20
N THR A 52 -28.62 -0.87 7.45
CA THR A 52 -28.22 -0.20 6.20
C THR A 52 -27.15 0.85 6.47
N VAL A 53 -27.36 1.73 7.47
CA VAL A 53 -26.37 2.73 7.89
C VAL A 53 -25.08 2.05 8.34
N TYR A 54 -25.14 0.96 9.09
CA TYR A 54 -23.96 0.22 9.55
C TYR A 54 -23.16 -0.35 8.39
N PHE A 55 -23.82 -1.02 7.43
CA PHE A 55 -23.15 -1.61 6.26
C PHE A 55 -22.59 -0.54 5.31
N MET A 56 -23.31 0.58 5.12
CA MET A 56 -22.83 1.71 4.31
C MET A 56 -21.67 2.47 4.97
N SER A 57 -21.66 2.52 6.31
CA SER A 57 -20.63 3.21 7.10
C SER A 57 -19.38 2.35 7.31
N LYS A 58 -19.43 1.06 6.97
CA LYS A 58 -18.28 0.17 7.11
C LYS A 58 -17.19 0.61 6.11
N PRO A 59 -15.95 0.84 6.56
CA PRO A 59 -14.84 1.14 5.67
C PRO A 59 -14.70 0.04 4.61
N ARG A 60 -14.55 0.44 3.35
CA ARG A 60 -14.26 -0.52 2.28
C ARG A 60 -12.86 -1.08 2.49
N THR A 61 -12.75 -2.39 2.55
CA THR A 61 -11.44 -3.04 2.64
C THR A 61 -10.67 -2.85 1.34
N ILE A 62 -9.40 -2.46 1.45
CA ILE A 62 -8.49 -2.29 0.32
C ILE A 62 -7.58 -3.52 0.29
N TYR A 63 -7.47 -4.14 -0.88
CA TYR A 63 -6.67 -5.34 -1.09
C TYR A 63 -5.52 -5.06 -2.06
N LEU A 64 -4.35 -5.62 -1.77
CA LEU A 64 -3.28 -5.72 -2.74
C LEU A 64 -3.59 -6.90 -3.67
N VAL A 65 -3.96 -6.60 -4.91
CA VAL A 65 -4.26 -7.64 -5.91
C VAL A 65 -2.97 -8.27 -6.42
N ASP A 66 -1.97 -7.45 -6.74
CA ASP A 66 -0.70 -7.92 -7.29
C ASP A 66 0.41 -6.87 -7.10
N TYR A 67 1.67 -7.31 -7.25
CA TYR A 67 2.87 -6.48 -7.24
C TYR A 67 3.92 -6.99 -8.23
N SER A 68 4.77 -6.08 -8.69
CA SER A 68 5.95 -6.38 -9.50
C SER A 68 7.12 -5.50 -9.05
N CYS A 69 8.33 -6.00 -9.21
CA CYS A 69 9.56 -5.31 -8.86
C CYS A 69 10.56 -5.44 -10.00
N TYR A 70 11.23 -4.33 -10.32
CA TYR A 70 12.36 -4.36 -11.23
C TYR A 70 13.58 -4.97 -10.53
N LYS A 71 14.17 -5.99 -11.14
CA LYS A 71 15.46 -6.55 -10.73
C LYS A 71 16.55 -6.02 -11.66
N PRO A 72 17.49 -5.19 -11.17
CA PRO A 72 18.60 -4.71 -11.98
C PRO A 72 19.48 -5.85 -12.51
N PRO A 73 20.14 -5.67 -13.66
CA PRO A 73 21.14 -6.62 -14.14
C PRO A 73 22.35 -6.66 -13.20
N VAL A 74 23.09 -7.77 -13.24
CA VAL A 74 24.30 -7.97 -12.39
C VAL A 74 25.36 -6.88 -12.60
N THR A 75 25.38 -6.24 -13.76
CA THR A 75 26.28 -5.11 -14.06
C THR A 75 26.01 -3.88 -13.19
N CYS A 76 24.83 -3.77 -12.57
CA CYS A 76 24.50 -2.68 -11.66
C CYS A 76 24.90 -2.98 -10.21
N ARG A 77 25.33 -4.20 -9.90
CA ARG A 77 25.73 -4.63 -8.56
C ARG A 77 26.98 -3.91 -8.11
N VAL A 78 27.00 -3.46 -6.86
CA VAL A 78 28.16 -2.80 -6.24
C VAL A 78 28.49 -3.50 -4.91
N PRO A 79 29.43 -4.46 -4.92
CA PRO A 79 29.97 -5.05 -3.71
C PRO A 79 30.62 -4.00 -2.80
N PHE A 80 30.77 -4.31 -1.52
CA PHE A 80 31.35 -3.37 -0.56
C PHE A 80 32.78 -2.96 -0.92
N ALA A 81 33.58 -3.90 -1.43
CA ALA A 81 34.93 -3.61 -1.90
C ALA A 81 34.94 -2.57 -3.02
N THR A 82 34.08 -2.75 -4.04
CA THR A 82 33.94 -1.81 -5.16
C THR A 82 33.46 -0.44 -4.69
N PHE A 83 32.45 -0.39 -3.81
CA PHE A 83 31.98 0.87 -3.23
C PHE A 83 33.11 1.60 -2.52
N MET A 84 33.86 0.90 -1.66
CA MET A 84 34.95 1.51 -0.89
C MET A 84 36.13 1.97 -1.76
N GLU A 85 36.44 1.24 -2.82
CA GLU A 85 37.44 1.66 -3.81
C GLU A 85 36.99 2.93 -4.55
N HIS A 86 35.76 2.95 -5.06
CA HIS A 86 35.20 4.12 -5.73
C HIS A 86 35.12 5.33 -4.80
N SER A 87 34.73 5.15 -3.53
CA SER A 87 34.72 6.22 -2.53
C SER A 87 36.11 6.80 -2.31
N ARG A 88 37.16 5.97 -2.22
CA ARG A 88 38.55 6.45 -2.06
C ARG A 88 39.04 7.22 -3.28
N LEU A 89 38.67 6.78 -4.49
CA LEU A 89 39.05 7.45 -5.73
C LEU A 89 38.34 8.80 -5.89
N ASN A 90 37.03 8.84 -5.62
CA ASN A 90 36.20 10.05 -5.78
C ASN A 90 36.41 11.08 -4.66
N LEU A 91 36.69 10.62 -3.44
CA LEU A 91 36.89 11.46 -2.25
C LEU A 91 38.35 11.44 -1.80
N LYS A 92 39.30 11.38 -2.74
CA LYS A 92 40.74 11.25 -2.48
C LYS A 92 41.25 12.30 -1.48
N ASP A 93 40.76 13.52 -1.58
CA ASP A 93 41.17 14.64 -0.72
C ASP A 93 40.35 14.75 0.58
N ASN A 94 39.41 13.81 0.82
CA ASN A 94 38.45 13.83 1.93
C ASN A 94 38.41 12.49 2.69
N PRO A 95 39.52 12.06 3.33
CA PRO A 95 39.61 10.74 3.98
C PRO A 95 38.58 10.55 5.10
N LYS A 96 38.25 11.60 5.86
CA LYS A 96 37.21 11.55 6.91
C LYS A 96 35.83 11.20 6.34
N SER A 97 35.51 11.67 5.14
CA SER A 97 34.24 11.35 4.46
C SER A 97 34.20 9.90 4.00
N VAL A 98 35.32 9.36 3.52
CA VAL A 98 35.45 7.94 3.17
C VAL A 98 35.22 7.05 4.41
N GLU A 99 35.86 7.36 5.53
CA GLU A 99 35.66 6.62 6.78
C GLU A 99 34.21 6.71 7.28
N PHE A 100 33.58 7.88 7.13
CA PHE A 100 32.17 8.04 7.48
C PHE A 100 31.26 7.18 6.62
N GLN A 101 31.48 7.15 5.30
CA GLN A 101 30.74 6.26 4.39
C GLN A 101 30.94 4.78 4.74
N MET A 102 32.17 4.37 5.11
CA MET A 102 32.46 3.01 5.57
C MET A 102 31.65 2.63 6.81
N ARG A 103 31.62 3.51 7.83
CA ARG A 103 30.83 3.28 9.05
C ARG A 103 29.32 3.20 8.78
N ILE A 104 28.82 3.97 7.81
CA ILE A 104 27.42 3.86 7.37
C ILE A 104 27.21 2.51 6.69
N LEU A 105 28.08 2.12 5.76
CA LEU A 105 27.96 0.88 5.00
C LEU A 105 27.88 -0.34 5.92
N GLU A 106 28.78 -0.43 6.91
CA GLU A 106 28.84 -1.50 7.91
C GLU A 106 27.58 -1.61 8.79
N ARG A 107 26.79 -0.53 8.90
CA ARG A 107 25.59 -0.45 9.77
C ARG A 107 24.29 -0.31 9.01
N SER A 108 24.34 -0.25 7.68
CA SER A 108 23.19 0.06 6.82
C SER A 108 22.23 -1.12 6.63
N GLY A 109 22.67 -2.34 6.91
CA GLY A 109 21.93 -3.57 6.57
C GLY A 109 21.90 -3.87 5.06
N LEU A 110 22.68 -3.15 4.25
CA LEU A 110 22.89 -3.47 2.84
C LEU A 110 23.69 -4.77 2.69
N GLY A 111 23.56 -5.43 1.55
CA GLY A 111 24.26 -6.67 1.24
C GLY A 111 25.11 -6.55 0.00
N GLU A 112 25.90 -7.59 -0.29
CA GLU A 112 26.81 -7.60 -1.45
C GLU A 112 26.08 -7.55 -2.81
N GLU A 113 24.77 -7.79 -2.85
CA GLU A 113 23.90 -7.71 -4.04
C GLU A 113 23.29 -6.31 -4.28
N THR A 114 23.59 -5.33 -3.41
CA THR A 114 23.05 -3.97 -3.57
C THR A 114 23.49 -3.38 -4.91
N CYS A 115 22.54 -2.75 -5.61
CA CYS A 115 22.76 -2.18 -6.93
C CYS A 115 22.71 -0.64 -6.89
N LEU A 116 23.54 0.00 -7.71
CA LEU A 116 23.52 1.43 -7.96
C LEU A 116 23.25 1.71 -9.45
N PRO A 117 22.70 2.87 -9.81
CA PRO A 117 22.40 3.16 -11.19
C PRO A 117 23.65 3.40 -12.04
N PRO A 118 23.61 3.13 -13.36
CA PRO A 118 24.79 3.20 -14.23
C PRO A 118 25.60 4.49 -14.12
N ALA A 119 24.94 5.63 -13.92
CA ALA A 119 25.58 6.94 -13.77
C ALA A 119 26.59 7.01 -12.59
N ILE A 120 26.42 6.16 -11.57
CA ILE A 120 27.25 6.14 -10.37
C ILE A 120 28.44 5.19 -10.50
N HIS A 121 28.47 4.34 -11.53
CA HIS A 121 29.58 3.41 -11.78
C HIS A 121 30.79 4.08 -12.44
N TYR A 122 30.62 5.28 -13.02
CA TYR A 122 31.72 6.05 -13.59
C TYR A 122 32.61 6.68 -12.50
N ILE A 123 33.88 6.93 -12.83
CA ILE A 123 34.84 7.62 -11.97
C ILE A 123 35.43 8.82 -12.75
N PRO A 124 35.03 10.07 -12.44
CA PRO A 124 34.01 10.44 -11.46
C PRO A 124 32.57 10.09 -11.91
N PRO A 125 31.61 9.95 -10.98
CA PRO A 125 30.20 9.73 -11.30
C PRO A 125 29.63 10.81 -12.24
N THR A 126 28.70 10.43 -13.11
CA THR A 126 28.05 11.34 -14.07
C THR A 126 26.52 11.41 -13.86
N PRO A 127 26.04 11.89 -12.69
CA PRO A 127 24.62 12.00 -12.41
C PRO A 127 24.00 13.16 -13.20
N THR A 128 23.45 12.88 -14.37
CA THR A 128 22.72 13.87 -15.18
C THR A 128 21.21 13.66 -15.09
N MET A 129 20.45 14.72 -15.38
CA MET A 129 18.98 14.64 -15.45
C MET A 129 18.51 13.59 -16.48
N ASP A 130 19.24 13.45 -17.58
CA ASP A 130 18.90 12.48 -18.63
C ASP A 130 19.23 11.04 -18.19
N ALA A 131 20.33 10.83 -17.47
CA ALA A 131 20.64 9.52 -16.90
C ALA A 131 19.62 9.11 -15.84
N ALA A 132 19.26 10.00 -14.92
CA ALA A 132 18.22 9.76 -13.91
C ALA A 132 16.85 9.52 -14.55
N ARG A 133 16.49 10.25 -15.61
CA ARG A 133 15.26 10.01 -16.38
C ARG A 133 15.28 8.64 -17.03
N SER A 134 16.38 8.25 -17.65
CA SER A 134 16.53 6.97 -18.34
C SER A 134 16.41 5.80 -17.35
N GLU A 135 17.04 5.91 -16.18
CA GLU A 135 16.91 4.94 -15.10
C GLU A 135 15.46 4.85 -14.61
N ALA A 136 14.83 5.98 -14.28
CA ALA A 136 13.45 5.99 -13.78
C ALA A 136 12.49 5.36 -14.79
N GLN A 137 12.65 5.65 -16.09
CA GLN A 137 11.89 5.00 -17.16
C GLN A 137 12.11 3.50 -17.18
N MET A 138 13.37 3.05 -17.16
CA MET A 138 13.71 1.62 -17.18
C MET A 138 13.06 0.88 -16.00
N VAL A 139 13.23 1.40 -14.78
CA VAL A 139 12.73 0.78 -13.55
C VAL A 139 11.20 0.76 -13.52
N ILE A 140 10.57 1.93 -13.71
CA ILE A 140 9.12 2.07 -13.58
C ILE A 140 8.41 1.33 -14.71
N PHE A 141 8.87 1.48 -15.95
CA PHE A 141 8.18 0.87 -17.08
C PHE A 141 8.30 -0.65 -17.04
N THR A 142 9.48 -1.21 -16.77
CA THR A 142 9.64 -2.67 -16.67
C THR A 142 8.75 -3.27 -15.58
N ALA A 143 8.73 -2.66 -14.38
CA ALA A 143 7.87 -3.14 -13.29
C ALA A 143 6.38 -3.06 -13.65
N MET A 144 5.94 -1.99 -14.31
CA MET A 144 4.54 -1.84 -14.74
C MET A 144 4.16 -2.77 -15.89
N ASP A 145 5.05 -2.98 -16.87
CA ASP A 145 4.84 -3.92 -17.97
C ASP A 145 4.61 -5.34 -17.42
N ASP A 146 5.45 -5.76 -16.48
CA ASP A 146 5.31 -7.05 -15.80
C ASP A 146 4.01 -7.15 -15.00
N LEU A 147 3.62 -6.07 -14.29
CA LEU A 147 2.39 -6.02 -13.51
C LEU A 147 1.14 -6.12 -14.40
N PHE A 148 1.09 -5.37 -15.50
CA PHE A 148 -0.03 -5.45 -16.46
C PHE A 148 -0.09 -6.83 -17.11
N LYS A 149 1.05 -7.41 -17.46
CA LYS A 149 1.11 -8.77 -18.02
C LYS A 149 0.60 -9.81 -17.03
N LYS A 150 0.99 -9.72 -15.75
CA LYS A 150 0.61 -10.67 -14.71
C LYS A 150 -0.87 -10.59 -14.36
N THR A 151 -1.41 -9.38 -14.28
CA THR A 151 -2.81 -9.13 -13.90
C THR A 151 -3.80 -9.21 -15.06
N GLY A 152 -3.35 -9.02 -16.30
CA GLY A 152 -4.21 -8.91 -17.48
C GLY A 152 -5.02 -7.61 -17.53
N LEU A 153 -4.79 -6.67 -16.60
CA LEU A 153 -5.47 -5.37 -16.57
C LEU A 153 -5.02 -4.51 -17.74
N LYS A 154 -5.97 -3.79 -18.34
CA LYS A 154 -5.63 -2.78 -19.33
C LYS A 154 -5.18 -1.52 -18.60
N PRO A 155 -4.27 -0.72 -19.17
CA PRO A 155 -3.93 0.59 -18.59
C PRO A 155 -5.16 1.49 -18.40
N LYS A 156 -6.16 1.34 -19.26
CA LYS A 156 -7.46 2.01 -19.15
C LYS A 156 -8.35 1.48 -18.02
N ASP A 157 -7.94 0.52 -17.22
CA ASP A 157 -8.70 0.06 -16.04
C ASP A 157 -8.23 0.74 -14.74
N VAL A 158 -7.13 1.51 -14.79
CA VAL A 158 -6.55 2.20 -13.65
C VAL A 158 -7.18 3.58 -13.46
N ASP A 159 -7.77 3.81 -12.28
CA ASP A 159 -8.42 5.07 -11.90
C ASP A 159 -7.50 6.05 -11.17
N ILE A 160 -6.55 5.52 -10.40
CA ILE A 160 -5.63 6.29 -9.56
C ILE A 160 -4.22 5.77 -9.76
N LEU A 161 -3.30 6.67 -10.08
CA LEU A 161 -1.86 6.39 -10.15
C LEU A 161 -1.16 7.15 -9.04
N ILE A 162 -0.42 6.45 -8.17
CA ILE A 162 0.40 7.09 -7.15
C ILE A 162 1.86 6.80 -7.49
N VAL A 163 2.66 7.85 -7.67
CA VAL A 163 4.11 7.73 -7.87
C VAL A 163 4.82 8.45 -6.73
N ASN A 164 5.73 7.74 -6.06
CA ASN A 164 6.56 8.31 -5.01
C ASN A 164 8.04 8.18 -5.41
N CYS A 165 8.79 9.27 -5.29
CA CYS A 165 10.22 9.31 -5.48
C CYS A 165 10.81 10.46 -4.67
N SER A 166 11.86 10.19 -3.88
CA SER A 166 12.58 11.21 -3.11
C SER A 166 13.85 11.71 -3.81
N LEU A 167 14.37 10.97 -4.78
CA LEU A 167 15.68 11.21 -5.39
C LEU A 167 15.61 11.97 -6.72
N PHE A 168 14.45 11.97 -7.38
CA PHE A 168 14.31 12.54 -8.71
C PHE A 168 12.90 13.12 -8.94
N SER A 169 12.84 14.43 -9.21
CA SER A 169 11.59 15.18 -9.44
C SER A 169 11.69 15.99 -10.75
N PRO A 170 11.54 15.35 -11.92
CA PRO A 170 11.65 16.02 -13.21
C PRO A 170 10.41 16.83 -13.57
N THR A 171 10.58 17.70 -14.56
CA THR A 171 9.47 18.27 -15.36
C THR A 171 9.57 17.73 -16.79
N PRO A 172 8.51 17.12 -17.35
CA PRO A 172 7.26 16.72 -16.69
C PRO A 172 7.48 15.66 -15.60
N SER A 173 6.52 15.52 -14.67
CA SER A 173 6.62 14.63 -13.51
C SER A 173 6.71 13.15 -13.88
N LEU A 174 7.18 12.30 -12.96
CA LEU A 174 7.20 10.85 -13.14
C LEU A 174 5.80 10.26 -13.38
N SER A 175 4.77 10.77 -12.70
CA SER A 175 3.39 10.37 -12.95
C SER A 175 2.93 10.72 -14.37
N ALA A 176 3.27 11.93 -14.85
CA ALA A 176 2.98 12.32 -16.23
C ALA A 176 3.71 11.43 -17.26
N MET A 177 4.95 11.02 -16.98
CA MET A 177 5.69 10.08 -17.83
C MET A 177 4.96 8.73 -17.95
N VAL A 178 4.48 8.19 -16.83
CA VAL A 178 3.71 6.92 -16.80
C VAL A 178 2.38 7.06 -17.55
N ILE A 179 1.61 8.13 -17.29
CA ILE A 179 0.34 8.39 -17.97
C ILE A 179 0.52 8.43 -19.49
N ASN A 180 1.57 9.14 -19.95
CA ASN A 180 1.85 9.31 -21.37
C ASN A 180 2.35 8.03 -22.06
N LYS A 181 3.17 7.22 -21.37
CA LYS A 181 3.67 5.93 -21.86
C LYS A 181 2.53 4.94 -22.07
N TYR A 182 1.70 4.73 -21.05
CA TYR A 182 0.66 3.70 -21.07
C TYR A 182 -0.70 4.16 -21.61
N LYS A 183 -0.81 5.44 -21.97
CA LYS A 183 -2.06 6.06 -22.41
C LYS A 183 -3.17 5.78 -21.38
N LEU A 184 -2.90 6.08 -20.11
CA LEU A 184 -3.90 5.94 -19.04
C LEU A 184 -5.15 6.79 -19.33
N ARG A 185 -6.20 6.66 -18.50
CA ARG A 185 -7.43 7.44 -18.68
C ARG A 185 -7.13 8.95 -18.67
N SER A 186 -7.87 9.73 -19.45
CA SER A 186 -7.72 11.19 -19.48
C SER A 186 -8.18 11.85 -18.17
N ASN A 187 -9.08 11.21 -17.42
CA ASN A 187 -9.59 11.65 -16.13
C ASN A 187 -8.91 10.93 -14.94
N ILE A 188 -7.75 10.33 -15.15
CA ILE A 188 -6.99 9.67 -14.08
C ILE A 188 -6.65 10.66 -12.96
N LYS A 189 -6.65 10.16 -11.71
CA LYS A 189 -6.11 10.90 -10.56
C LYS A 189 -4.66 10.51 -10.35
N SER A 190 -3.75 11.48 -10.35
CA SER A 190 -2.31 11.26 -10.20
C SER A 190 -1.60 12.35 -9.42
#